data_AF-A0A9N9JSH5-F1
#
_entry.id   AF-A0A9N9JSH5-F1
#
_cell.length_a   1.000
_cell.length_b   1.000
_cell.length_c   1.000
_cell.angle_alpha   90.00
_cell.angle_beta   90.00
_cell.angle_gamma   90.00
#
_symmetry.space_group_name_H-M   'P 1'
#
loop_
_entity.id
_entity.type
_entity.pdbx_description
1 polymer ?
#
loop_
_entity_poly.entity_id
_entity_poly.type
_entity_poly.pdbx_seq_one_letter_code
_entity_poly.pdbx_strand_id
1 'polypeptide(L)'
;SPSSSSTLATTPNFMYGDLRYSSFLPPNPYPTKATGARLNCLVNATVTVVPNFEDDSQLTNYVYVFGGFHMYTDEVYNDLYRLNVSEMKWEDMIYLKGKSPSKRINHSASLWNKDKLIIYGGTDEEDMHCDDVVILDLKSMSWE
;
A
#
# COMPACT_ATOMS: atom_id res chain seq x y z
N SER A 1 -42.61 24.32 20.94
CA SER A 1 -42.15 24.38 19.54
C SER A 1 -40.65 24.61 19.52
N PRO A 2 -39.90 23.68 18.92
CA PRO A 2 -38.97 24.09 17.88
C PRO A 2 -39.19 23.25 16.62
N SER A 3 -39.60 23.94 15.55
CA SER A 3 -39.33 23.65 14.13
C SER A 3 -37.92 24.18 13.81
N SER A 4 -37.07 23.67 12.94
CA SER A 4 -37.16 22.79 11.76
C SER A 4 -35.71 22.47 11.32
N SER A 5 -35.37 21.20 11.08
CA SER A 5 -35.10 20.58 9.76
C SER A 5 -33.75 20.90 9.08
N SER A 6 -32.93 19.87 8.83
CA SER A 6 -32.75 19.35 7.45
C SER A 6 -32.11 17.95 7.39
N THR A 7 -32.94 17.03 6.86
CA THR A 7 -32.69 15.90 5.93
C THR A 7 -31.65 14.79 6.19
N LEU A 8 -32.21 13.57 6.07
CA LEU A 8 -31.65 12.22 6.13
C LEU A 8 -30.87 11.83 4.86
N ALA A 9 -29.88 10.94 5.02
CA ALA A 9 -29.63 9.86 4.09
C ALA A 9 -29.67 8.54 4.86
N THR A 10 -30.63 7.70 4.49
CA THR A 10 -31.00 6.42 5.10
C THR A 10 -29.97 5.32 4.81
N THR A 11 -29.46 4.67 5.84
CA THR A 11 -28.88 3.33 5.73
C THR A 11 -30.02 2.31 5.62
N PRO A 12 -29.93 1.29 4.72
CA PRO A 12 -30.97 0.29 4.65
C PRO A 12 -30.86 -0.65 5.85
N ASN A 13 -31.93 -0.69 6.65
CA ASN A 13 -32.18 -1.71 7.67
C ASN A 13 -32.37 -3.07 6.99
N PHE A 14 -31.37 -3.95 7.12
CA PHE A 14 -31.62 -5.38 6.91
C PHE A 14 -32.34 -5.92 8.15
N MET A 15 -33.59 -6.32 7.94
CA MET A 15 -34.47 -6.95 8.92
C MET A 15 -33.79 -8.18 9.52
N TYR A 16 -33.71 -8.22 10.85
CA TYR A 16 -33.27 -9.39 11.61
C TYR A 16 -34.27 -10.54 11.43
N GLY A 17 -33.92 -11.49 10.55
CA GLY A 17 -34.44 -12.85 10.56
C GLY A 17 -33.50 -13.73 11.38
N ASP A 18 -33.97 -14.14 12.54
CA ASP A 18 -33.26 -15.01 13.48
C ASP A 18 -33.26 -16.46 12.98
N LEU A 19 -32.15 -16.96 12.40
CA LEU A 19 -31.85 -18.39 12.25
C LEU A 19 -30.34 -18.63 12.08
N ARG A 20 -29.68 -19.02 13.18
CA ARG A 20 -28.46 -19.89 13.26
C ARG A 20 -27.37 -19.67 12.20
N TYR A 21 -26.50 -18.68 12.41
CA TYR A 21 -25.24 -18.51 11.65
C TYR A 21 -24.07 -18.11 12.59
N SER A 22 -23.87 -18.83 13.70
CA SER A 22 -22.78 -18.50 14.64
C SER A 22 -21.43 -19.18 14.34
N SER A 23 -21.28 -19.89 13.22
CA SER A 23 -20.08 -20.70 12.95
C SER A 23 -19.21 -20.23 11.77
N PHE A 24 -19.52 -19.09 11.14
CA PHE A 24 -18.81 -18.62 9.95
C PHE A 24 -18.30 -17.18 10.02
N LEU A 25 -18.22 -16.59 11.21
CA LEU A 25 -17.47 -15.34 11.32
C LEU A 25 -15.98 -15.67 11.17
N PRO A 26 -15.26 -15.10 10.17
CA PRO A 26 -13.83 -15.24 10.13
C PRO A 26 -13.27 -14.74 11.48
N PRO A 27 -12.19 -15.34 11.99
CA PRO A 27 -11.60 -14.89 13.24
C PRO A 27 -11.33 -13.39 13.14
N ASN A 28 -11.61 -12.66 14.23
CA ASN A 28 -11.29 -11.23 14.32
C ASN A 28 -9.86 -11.01 13.80
N PRO A 29 -9.62 -10.02 12.93
CA PRO A 29 -8.29 -9.79 12.39
C PRO A 29 -7.34 -9.44 13.54
N TYR A 30 -6.41 -10.34 13.83
CA TYR A 30 -5.35 -10.10 14.80
C TYR A 30 -4.10 -9.60 14.07
N PRO A 31 -3.48 -8.50 14.52
CA PRO A 31 -2.22 -8.05 13.95
C PRO A 31 -1.17 -9.16 14.02
N THR A 32 -0.60 -9.51 12.86
CA THR A 32 0.49 -10.49 12.75
C THR A 32 1.77 -9.77 12.38
N LYS A 33 2.87 -10.11 13.05
CA LYS A 33 4.19 -9.54 12.72
C LYS A 33 4.77 -10.26 11.51
N ALA A 34 5.25 -9.49 10.54
CA ALA A 34 6.08 -9.99 9.46
C ALA A 34 7.55 -10.09 9.93
N THR A 35 8.31 -10.98 9.29
CA THR A 35 9.76 -11.16 9.50
C THR A 35 10.55 -10.56 8.34
N GLY A 36 11.88 -10.68 8.33
CA GLY A 36 12.72 -10.26 7.20
C GLY A 36 13.29 -8.86 7.36
N ALA A 37 13.34 -8.11 6.26
CA ALA A 37 13.90 -6.76 6.23
C ALA A 37 13.19 -5.80 7.20
N ARG A 38 13.97 -4.92 7.85
CA ARG A 38 13.44 -3.87 8.71
C ARG A 38 13.15 -2.65 7.85
N LEU A 39 11.88 -2.22 7.82
CA LEU A 39 11.47 -1.01 7.11
C LEU A 39 11.96 0.22 7.88
N ASN A 40 12.59 1.15 7.18
CA ASN A 40 13.06 2.42 7.76
C ASN A 40 11.97 3.51 7.80
N CYS A 41 10.85 3.31 7.08
CA CYS A 41 9.84 4.33 6.87
C CYS A 41 8.84 4.42 8.04
N LEU A 42 8.72 5.59 8.68
CA LEU A 42 7.83 5.79 9.82
C LEU A 42 6.47 6.37 9.43
N VAL A 43 6.40 7.23 8.40
CA VAL A 43 5.16 7.83 7.88
C VAL A 43 5.27 8.20 6.39
N ASN A 44 4.12 8.47 5.76
CA ASN A 44 3.98 9.06 4.42
C ASN A 44 4.60 8.27 3.25
N ALA A 45 4.86 6.98 3.47
CA ALA A 45 5.14 6.01 2.42
C ALA A 45 3.84 5.62 1.70
N THR A 46 3.96 5.13 0.47
CA THR A 46 2.84 4.49 -0.22
C THR A 46 2.83 3.00 0.03
N VAL A 47 1.65 2.39 -0.03
CA VAL A 47 1.45 0.94 0.09
C VAL A 47 0.61 0.50 -1.10
N THR A 48 1.13 -0.41 -1.92
CA THR A 48 0.41 -0.94 -3.10
C THR A 48 0.37 -2.45 -3.06
N VAL A 49 -0.85 -3.00 -3.17
CA VAL A 49 -1.05 -4.45 -3.28
C VAL A 49 -0.95 -4.86 -4.74
N VAL A 50 -0.15 -5.88 -5.01
CA VAL A 50 -0.01 -6.52 -6.32
C VAL A 50 -0.56 -7.94 -6.22
N PRO A 51 -1.76 -8.20 -6.78
CA PRO A 51 -2.33 -9.53 -6.82
C PRO A 51 -1.49 -10.50 -7.65
N ASN A 52 -1.62 -11.79 -7.37
CA ASN A 52 -1.19 -12.81 -8.32
C ASN A 52 -2.21 -12.85 -9.47
N PHE A 53 -1.75 -12.66 -10.71
CA PHE A 53 -2.62 -12.70 -11.90
C PHE A 53 -2.46 -13.99 -12.71
N GLU A 54 -1.51 -14.85 -12.36
CA GLU A 54 -1.22 -16.10 -13.06
C GLU A 54 -1.94 -17.31 -12.44
N ASP A 55 -2.40 -17.17 -11.19
CA ASP A 55 -2.94 -18.28 -10.40
C ASP A 55 -4.33 -17.96 -9.82
N ASP A 56 -5.35 -18.65 -10.33
CA ASP A 56 -6.72 -18.61 -9.79
C ASP A 56 -6.80 -19.20 -8.36
N SER A 57 -5.77 -19.91 -7.89
CA SER A 57 -5.70 -20.52 -6.55
C SER A 57 -5.12 -19.61 -5.46
N GLN A 58 -4.76 -18.35 -5.79
CA GLN A 58 -4.52 -17.24 -4.85
C GLN A 58 -3.57 -17.53 -3.68
N LEU A 59 -2.28 -17.78 -3.92
CA LEU A 59 -1.34 -17.93 -2.79
C LEU A 59 -0.07 -17.10 -2.82
N THR A 60 0.13 -16.14 -3.75
CA THR A 60 1.26 -15.18 -3.59
C THR A 60 0.94 -13.80 -4.16
N ASN A 61 0.32 -12.96 -3.36
CA ASN A 61 0.28 -11.51 -3.59
C ASN A 61 1.47 -10.83 -2.91
N TYR A 62 1.96 -9.75 -3.51
CA TYR A 62 2.99 -8.91 -2.92
C TYR A 62 2.39 -7.59 -2.45
N VAL A 63 2.91 -7.04 -1.36
CA VAL A 63 2.63 -5.65 -0.96
C VAL A 63 3.90 -4.85 -1.09
N TYR A 64 3.89 -3.84 -1.94
CA TYR A 64 5.01 -2.93 -2.14
C TYR A 64 4.85 -1.70 -1.25
N VAL A 65 5.96 -1.28 -0.65
CA VAL A 65 6.06 -0.04 0.11
C VAL A 65 7.18 0.80 -0.48
N PHE A 66 6.88 2.05 -0.81
CA PHE A 66 7.85 2.95 -1.43
C PHE A 66 7.95 4.29 -0.67
N GLY A 67 9.19 4.76 -0.52
CA GLY A 67 9.52 6.06 0.02
C GLY A 67 9.07 6.30 1.46
N GLY A 68 8.79 7.55 1.80
CA GLY A 68 8.35 7.96 3.13
C GLY A 68 9.47 8.61 3.95
N PHE A 69 9.19 8.77 5.24
CA PHE A 69 9.95 9.68 6.12
C PHE A 69 10.23 9.06 7.48
N HIS A 70 11.44 9.30 8.01
CA HIS A 70 11.79 8.97 9.39
C HIS A 70 11.61 10.19 10.31
N MET A 71 10.54 10.15 11.11
CA MET A 71 10.12 11.25 12.00
C MET A 71 11.20 11.80 12.94
N TYR A 72 12.18 11.01 13.36
CA TYR A 72 13.20 11.46 14.32
C TYR A 72 14.49 11.98 13.69
N THR A 73 14.80 11.54 12.46
CA THR A 73 16.06 11.90 11.78
C THR A 73 15.85 12.88 10.64
N ASP A 74 14.59 13.18 10.32
CA ASP A 74 14.20 14.04 9.20
C ASP A 74 14.62 13.46 7.84
N GLU A 75 14.88 12.15 7.78
CA GLU A 75 15.36 11.50 6.57
C GLU A 75 14.20 11.08 5.66
N VAL A 76 14.27 11.48 4.40
CA VAL A 76 13.36 11.05 3.33
C VAL A 76 13.98 9.86 2.59
N TYR A 77 13.15 8.86 2.29
CA TYR A 77 13.58 7.63 1.62
C TYR A 77 13.07 7.53 0.19
N ASN A 78 13.80 6.78 -0.63
CA ASN A 78 13.37 6.19 -1.90
C ASN A 78 13.49 4.66 -1.87
N ASP A 79 13.56 4.07 -0.68
CA ASP A 79 13.63 2.62 -0.53
C ASP A 79 12.34 1.98 -1.05
N LEU A 80 12.49 0.82 -1.70
CA LEU A 80 11.39 -0.03 -2.09
C LEU A 80 11.47 -1.33 -1.29
N TYR A 81 10.41 -1.64 -0.57
CA TYR A 81 10.25 -2.93 0.10
C TYR A 81 9.12 -3.70 -0.55
N ARG A 82 9.20 -5.02 -0.51
CA ARG A 82 8.05 -5.89 -0.79
C ARG A 82 7.82 -6.88 0.34
N LEU A 83 6.56 -7.07 0.70
CA LEU A 83 6.12 -8.14 1.57
C LEU A 83 5.67 -9.30 0.70
N ASN A 84 6.31 -10.46 0.85
CA ASN A 84 5.71 -11.71 0.44
C ASN A 84 4.62 -12.07 1.47
N VAL A 85 3.35 -11.99 1.06
CA VAL A 85 2.21 -12.20 1.96
C VAL A 85 2.04 -13.66 2.36
N SER A 86 2.50 -14.61 1.53
CA SER A 86 2.41 -16.03 1.87
C SER A 86 3.40 -16.44 2.96
N GLU A 87 4.59 -15.83 2.92
CA GLU A 87 5.65 -16.07 3.91
C GLU A 87 5.61 -15.08 5.09
N MET A 88 4.80 -14.03 4.99
CA MET A 88 4.82 -12.88 5.89
C MET A 88 6.25 -12.36 6.11
N LYS A 89 6.98 -12.19 5.00
CA LYS A 89 8.41 -11.82 5.00
C LYS A 89 8.67 -10.60 4.13
N TRP A 90 9.28 -9.59 4.74
CA TRP A 90 9.75 -8.39 4.08
C TRP A 90 11.08 -8.63 3.37
N GLU A 91 11.17 -8.09 2.17
CA GLU A 91 12.35 -8.09 1.33
C GLU A 91 12.69 -6.64 0.96
N ASP A 92 13.98 -6.34 1.03
CA ASP A 92 14.53 -5.05 0.64
C ASP A 92 14.99 -5.09 -0.82
N MET A 93 14.51 -4.17 -1.64
CA MET A 93 14.69 -4.18 -3.09
C MET A 93 15.86 -3.29 -3.53
N ILE A 94 17.06 -3.60 -3.02
CA ILE A 94 18.28 -2.77 -3.18
C ILE A 94 18.98 -2.88 -4.54
N TYR A 95 18.67 -3.89 -5.38
CA TYR A 95 19.37 -4.15 -6.64
C TYR A 95 18.45 -4.12 -7.87
N LEU A 96 17.61 -3.09 -7.97
CA LEU A 96 16.76 -2.85 -9.13
C LEU A 96 17.56 -2.22 -10.26
N LYS A 97 17.21 -2.57 -11.51
CA LYS A 97 17.80 -1.96 -12.70
C LYS A 97 17.15 -0.59 -12.96
N GLY A 98 17.80 0.24 -13.79
CA GLY A 98 17.29 1.56 -14.14
C GLY A 98 17.71 2.65 -13.14
N LYS A 99 17.21 3.87 -13.37
CA LYS A 99 17.51 5.01 -12.49
C LYS A 99 16.50 5.02 -11.34
N SER A 100 16.99 4.83 -10.12
CA SER A 100 16.15 4.93 -8.93
C SER A 100 15.47 6.30 -8.86
N PRO A 101 14.22 6.39 -8.39
CA PRO A 101 13.53 7.66 -8.24
C PRO A 101 14.20 8.52 -7.16
N SER A 102 13.92 9.82 -7.19
CA SER A 102 14.26 10.69 -6.06
C SER A 102 13.52 10.24 -4.79
N LYS A 103 14.16 10.48 -3.64
CA LYS A 103 13.55 10.41 -2.32
C LYS A 103 12.27 11.23 -2.31
N ARG A 104 11.18 10.68 -1.78
CA ARG A 104 9.90 11.39 -1.77
C ARG A 104 8.93 10.94 -0.69
N ILE A 105 8.15 11.89 -0.18
CA ILE A 105 7.03 11.71 0.74
C ILE A 105 5.74 12.26 0.15
N ASN A 106 4.59 11.88 0.72
CA ASN A 106 3.27 12.36 0.29
C ASN A 106 2.97 12.13 -1.21
N HIS A 107 3.63 11.13 -1.80
CA HIS A 107 3.43 10.71 -3.18
C HIS A 107 2.25 9.73 -3.27
N SER A 108 1.78 9.48 -4.48
CA SER A 108 0.81 8.43 -4.77
C SER A 108 1.49 7.27 -5.49
N ALA A 109 1.06 6.05 -5.21
CA ALA A 109 1.46 4.86 -5.95
C ALA A 109 0.23 4.05 -6.32
N SER A 110 0.24 3.44 -7.51
CA SER A 110 -0.87 2.64 -8.01
C SER A 110 -0.40 1.56 -8.98
N LEU A 111 -1.05 0.41 -8.91
CA LEU A 111 -0.83 -0.67 -9.87
C LEU A 111 -1.54 -0.36 -11.19
N TRP A 112 -0.81 -0.44 -12.29
CA TRP A 112 -1.30 -0.30 -13.65
C TRP A 112 -0.97 -1.54 -14.47
N ASN A 113 -1.89 -1.93 -15.36
CA ASN A 113 -1.75 -3.06 -16.28
C ASN A 113 -1.27 -4.39 -15.67
N LYS A 114 -1.44 -4.57 -14.35
CA LYS A 114 -1.05 -5.75 -13.56
C LYS A 114 0.46 -5.90 -13.31
N ASP A 115 1.30 -5.23 -14.10
CA ASP A 115 2.74 -5.44 -14.11
C ASP A 115 3.57 -4.16 -13.98
N LYS A 116 2.92 -3.01 -13.75
CA LYS A 116 3.61 -1.73 -13.58
C LYS A 116 3.13 -1.03 -12.32
N LEU A 117 4.06 -0.65 -11.45
CA LEU A 117 3.77 0.23 -10.32
C LEU A 117 4.08 1.66 -10.75
N ILE A 118 3.05 2.50 -10.81
CA ILE A 118 3.18 3.91 -11.15
C ILE A 118 3.28 4.71 -9.86
N ILE A 119 4.32 5.54 -9.74
CA ILE A 119 4.50 6.51 -8.66
C ILE A 119 4.46 7.91 -9.27
N TYR A 120 3.68 8.79 -8.64
CA TYR A 120 3.56 10.17 -9.08
C TYR A 120 3.48 11.13 -7.90
N GLY A 121 4.05 12.31 -8.10
CA GLY A 121 3.92 13.42 -7.16
C GLY A 121 4.78 13.25 -5.90
N GLY A 122 4.38 14.00 -4.88
CA GLY A 122 5.04 14.07 -3.60
C GLY A 122 6.02 15.24 -3.50
N THR A 123 6.83 15.17 -2.46
CA THR A 123 7.83 16.18 -2.12
C THR A 123 9.14 15.48 -1.79
N ASP A 124 10.26 16.01 -2.27
CA ASP A 124 11.60 15.46 -2.02
C ASP A 124 12.20 15.93 -0.68
N GLU A 125 13.49 15.63 -0.46
CA GLU A 125 14.21 16.01 0.76
C GLU A 125 14.54 17.52 0.86
N GLU A 126 14.33 18.28 -0.22
CA GLU A 126 14.54 19.73 -0.28
C GLU A 126 13.22 20.51 -0.26
N ASP A 127 12.12 19.85 0.12
CA ASP A 127 10.75 20.38 0.07
C ASP A 127 10.28 20.78 -1.36
N MET A 128 10.90 20.25 -2.41
CA MET A 128 10.49 20.52 -3.79
C MET A 128 9.44 19.52 -4.27
N HIS A 129 8.48 20.01 -5.06
CA HIS A 129 7.44 19.19 -5.66
C HIS A 129 8.04 18.27 -6.74
N CYS A 130 7.76 16.98 -6.62
CA CYS A 130 8.05 16.02 -7.67
C CYS A 130 6.92 16.08 -8.73
N ASP A 131 7.24 16.46 -9.95
CA ASP A 131 6.30 16.49 -11.10
C ASP A 131 6.54 15.35 -12.10
N ASP A 132 7.44 14.43 -11.76
CA ASP A 132 7.78 13.26 -12.55
C ASP A 132 6.80 12.09 -12.34
N VAL A 133 6.63 11.29 -13.39
CA VAL A 133 5.99 9.97 -13.32
C VAL A 133 7.09 8.94 -13.36
N VAL A 134 7.09 8.07 -12.36
CA VAL A 134 8.05 6.99 -12.19
C VAL A 134 7.33 5.68 -12.38
N ILE A 135 7.93 4.75 -13.13
CA ILE A 135 7.34 3.43 -13.35
C ILE A 135 8.32 2.36 -12.89
N LEU A 136 7.87 1.43 -12.05
CA LEU A 136 8.57 0.18 -11.81
C LEU A 136 7.89 -0.92 -12.62
N ASP A 137 8.63 -1.47 -13.58
CA ASP A 137 8.23 -2.67 -14.30
C ASP A 137 8.46 -3.90 -13.42
N LEU A 138 7.36 -4.54 -12.99
CA LEU A 138 7.36 -5.66 -12.03
C LEU A 138 7.84 -6.98 -12.64
N LYS A 139 7.90 -7.07 -13.98
CA LYS A 139 8.40 -8.28 -14.67
C LYS A 139 9.92 -8.27 -14.74
N SER A 140 10.49 -7.13 -15.12
CA SER A 140 11.93 -6.93 -15.25
C SER A 140 12.59 -6.47 -13.96
N MET A 141 11.80 -6.03 -12.98
CA MET A 141 12.23 -5.39 -11.75
C MET A 141 13.17 -4.21 -12.05
N SER A 142 12.70 -3.30 -12.90
CA SER A 142 13.46 -2.14 -13.37
C SER A 142 12.66 -0.84 -13.35
N TRP A 143 13.34 0.25 -13.01
CA TRP A 143 12.81 1.61 -13.04
C TRP A 143 12.86 2.19 -14.45
N GLU A 144 11.75 2.80 -14.87
CA GLU A 144 11.52 3.51 -16.14
C GLU A 144 11.14 4.97 -15.89
#